data_AF-A0A963RE48-F1
#
_entry.id   AF-A0A963RE48-F1
#
_cell.length_a   1.000
_cell.length_b   1.000
_cell.length_c   1.000
_cell.angle_alpha   90.00
_cell.angle_beta   90.00
_cell.angle_gamma   90.00
#
_symmetry.space_group_name_H-M   'P 1'
#
loop_
_entity.id
_entity.type
_entity.pdbx_description
1 polymer ?
#
loop_
_entity_poly.entity_id
_entity_poly.type
_entity_poly.pdbx_seq_one_letter_code
_entity_poly.pdbx_strand_id
1 'polypeptide(L)'
;GIKNKIHPGEAMDKNLYDLPPAELAEVPTVCGSLREALESLEADNAFLLEGGVFTADQIEAYMDLKWEEQLRWETTPSPVEFDMYYSS
;
A
#
# COMPACT_ATOMS: atom_id res chain seq x y z
N GLY A 1 0.73 18.00 1.04
CA GLY A 1 0.63 18.59 -0.31
C GLY A 1 0.85 20.10 -0.32
N ILE A 2 -0.19 20.89 -0.04
CA ILE A 2 -0.20 22.36 -0.22
C ILE A 2 0.91 23.08 0.58
N LYS A 3 1.07 22.77 1.88
CA LYS A 3 2.13 23.33 2.75
C LYS A 3 3.53 23.19 2.12
N ASN A 4 3.81 22.03 1.55
CA ASN A 4 5.11 21.68 0.97
C ASN A 4 5.19 21.97 -0.54
N LYS A 5 4.12 22.50 -1.16
CA LYS A 5 4.03 22.80 -2.60
C LYS A 5 4.45 21.64 -3.51
N ILE A 6 4.08 20.41 -3.12
CA ILE A 6 4.41 19.21 -3.89
C ILE A 6 3.68 19.27 -5.24
N HIS A 7 4.43 19.14 -6.34
CA HIS A 7 3.88 19.02 -7.68
C HIS A 7 3.38 17.58 -7.88
N PRO A 8 2.11 17.34 -8.25
CA PRO A 8 1.57 15.99 -8.38
C PRO A 8 2.07 15.22 -9.61
N GLY A 9 2.84 15.87 -10.48
CA GLY A 9 3.21 15.37 -11.79
C GLY A 9 2.32 15.93 -12.89
N GLU A 10 2.60 15.55 -14.13
CA GLU A 10 1.79 15.93 -15.29
C GLU A 10 0.51 15.09 -15.33
N ALA A 11 -0.58 15.68 -15.86
CA ALA A 11 -1.83 14.94 -16.05
C ALA A 11 -1.66 13.87 -17.14
N MET A 12 -2.26 12.70 -16.90
CA MET A 12 -2.28 11.59 -17.85
C MET A 12 -3.67 11.49 -18.48
N ASP A 13 -3.78 11.79 -19.78
CA ASP A 13 -5.03 11.69 -20.55
C ASP A 13 -5.21 10.32 -21.25
N LYS A 14 -4.24 9.41 -21.10
CA LYS A 14 -4.25 8.06 -21.68
C LYS A 14 -4.99 7.07 -20.78
N ASN A 15 -5.64 6.07 -21.39
CA ASN A 15 -6.19 4.93 -20.63
C ASN A 15 -5.04 4.06 -20.09
N LEU A 16 -4.93 3.95 -18.76
CA LEU A 16 -3.87 3.21 -18.08
C LEU A 16 -3.83 1.72 -18.46
N TYR A 17 -4.97 1.12 -18.82
CA TYR A 17 -5.04 -0.28 -19.22
C TYR A 17 -4.50 -0.56 -20.63
N ASP A 18 -4.44 0.48 -21.48
CA ASP A 18 -4.00 0.36 -22.87
C ASP A 18 -2.52 0.77 -23.05
N LEU A 19 -1.85 1.15 -21.97
CA LEU A 19 -0.45 1.55 -22.01
C LEU A 19 0.46 0.35 -22.29
N PRO A 20 1.48 0.51 -23.17
CA PRO A 20 2.54 -0.48 -23.29
C PRO A 20 3.23 -0.71 -21.94
N PRO A 21 3.68 -1.94 -21.62
CA PRO A 21 4.33 -2.25 -20.34
C PRO A 21 5.51 -1.34 -20.00
N ALA A 22 6.26 -0.88 -21.01
CA ALA A 22 7.38 0.03 -20.83
C ALA A 22 6.94 1.41 -20.34
N GLU A 23 5.83 1.95 -20.85
CA GLU A 23 5.27 3.22 -20.38
C GLU A 23 4.59 3.06 -19.01
N LEU A 24 3.91 1.93 -18.78
CA LEU A 24 3.23 1.65 -17.51
C LEU A 24 4.23 1.53 -16.35
N ALA A 25 5.44 1.01 -16.60
CA ALA A 25 6.50 0.90 -15.60
C ALA A 25 7.00 2.26 -15.07
N GLU A 26 6.79 3.34 -15.82
CA GLU A 26 7.13 4.71 -15.39
C GLU A 26 6.01 5.36 -14.57
N VAL A 27 4.82 4.75 -14.52
CA VAL A 27 3.68 5.26 -13.76
C VAL A 27 3.76 4.77 -12.32
N PRO A 28 3.82 5.66 -11.32
CA PRO A 28 3.73 5.25 -9.92
C PRO A 28 2.40 4.54 -9.66
N THR A 29 2.47 3.35 -9.05
CA THR A 29 1.29 2.57 -8.68
C THR A 29 1.04 2.59 -7.18
N VAL A 30 -0.17 2.21 -6.79
CA VAL A 30 -0.51 1.97 -5.38
C VAL A 30 0.17 0.69 -4.87
N CYS A 31 0.22 0.54 -3.55
CA CYS A 31 0.70 -0.69 -2.90
C CYS A 31 -0.04 -1.93 -3.44
N GLY A 32 0.69 -3.01 -3.71
CA GLY A 32 0.17 -4.28 -4.17
C GLY A 32 -0.38 -5.17 -3.06
N SER A 33 -0.14 -4.82 -1.80
CA SER A 33 -0.64 -5.57 -0.64
C SER A 33 -0.89 -4.68 0.58
N LEU A 34 -1.66 -5.19 1.54
CA LEU A 34 -1.83 -4.53 2.83
C LEU A 34 -0.50 -4.45 3.60
N ARG A 35 0.36 -5.50 3.53
CA ARG A 35 1.73 -5.47 4.09
C ARG A 35 2.51 -4.25 3.60
N GLU A 36 2.58 -4.07 2.29
CA GLU A 36 3.33 -2.95 1.70
C GLU A 36 2.74 -1.59 2.10
N ALA A 37 1.42 -1.49 2.23
CA ALA A 37 0.75 -0.28 2.71
C ALA A 37 1.09 0.01 4.20
N LEU A 38 1.17 -1.01 5.04
CA LEU A 38 1.56 -0.88 6.45
C LEU A 38 3.03 -0.48 6.59
N GLU A 39 3.93 -1.11 5.84
CA GLU A 39 5.36 -0.75 5.79
C GLU A 39 5.56 0.69 5.30
N SER A 40 4.79 1.12 4.29
CA SER A 40 4.82 2.50 3.81
C SER A 40 4.31 3.50 4.85
N LEU A 41 3.25 3.15 5.58
CA LEU A 41 2.71 3.98 6.68
C LEU A 41 3.70 4.08 7.85
N GLU A 42 4.39 3.00 8.18
CA GLU A 42 5.44 3.00 9.21
C GLU A 42 6.61 3.89 8.79
N ALA A 43 7.02 3.81 7.52
CA ALA A 43 8.14 4.58 6.99
C ALA A 43 7.86 6.09 6.83
N ASP A 44 6.61 6.49 6.53
CA ASP A 44 6.23 7.89 6.34
C ASP A 44 4.81 8.22 6.84
N ASN A 45 4.69 8.50 8.14
CA ASN A 45 3.45 8.99 8.77
C ASN A 45 3.57 10.40 9.36
N ALA A 46 4.72 11.07 9.22
CA ALA A 46 4.96 12.35 9.87
C ALA A 46 3.93 13.42 9.48
N PHE A 47 3.43 13.37 8.25
CA PHE A 47 2.41 14.29 7.76
C PHE A 47 1.04 14.12 8.46
N LEU A 48 0.77 12.96 9.06
CA LEU A 48 -0.45 12.68 9.82
C LEU A 48 -0.39 13.22 11.26
N LEU A 49 0.82 13.29 11.83
CA LEU A 49 1.06 13.79 13.19
C LEU A 49 0.98 15.32 13.29
N GLU A 50 1.10 16.02 12.16
CA GLU A 50 1.06 17.47 12.07
C GLU A 50 -0.26 18.04 12.62
N GLY A 51 -0.16 18.99 13.56
CA GLY A 51 -1.30 19.61 14.21
C GLY A 51 -2.04 18.73 15.23
N GLY A 52 -1.51 17.54 15.56
CA GLY A 52 -2.11 16.63 16.53
C GLY A 52 -3.44 16.03 16.08
N VAL A 53 -3.67 15.95 14.76
CA VAL A 53 -4.87 15.31 14.19
C VAL A 53 -4.85 13.82 14.47
N PHE A 54 -3.69 13.19 14.29
CA PHE A 54 -3.40 11.84 14.74
C PHE A 54 -2.28 11.89 15.79
N THR A 55 -2.33 10.98 16.76
CA THR A 55 -1.22 10.73 17.68
C THR A 55 -0.40 9.53 17.22
N ALA A 56 0.86 9.46 17.62
CA ALA A 56 1.73 8.31 17.33
C ALA A 56 1.09 7.01 17.85
N ASP A 57 0.62 7.00 19.09
CA ASP A 57 -0.04 5.86 19.72
C ASP A 57 -1.28 5.39 18.94
N GLN A 58 -2.05 6.30 18.33
CA GLN A 58 -3.21 5.93 17.51
C GLN A 58 -2.79 5.22 16.22
N ILE A 59 -1.73 5.71 15.57
CA ILE A 59 -1.22 5.12 14.33
C ILE A 59 -0.59 3.75 14.64
N GLU A 60 0.21 3.65 15.69
CA GLU A 60 0.81 2.39 16.15
C GLU A 60 -0.27 1.35 16.49
N ALA A 61 -1.25 1.70 17.32
CA ALA A 61 -2.34 0.79 17.67
C ALA A 61 -3.17 0.36 16.45
N TYR A 62 -3.36 1.26 15.47
CA TYR A 62 -4.02 0.89 14.21
C TYR A 62 -3.18 -0.10 13.39
N MET A 63 -1.88 0.15 13.27
CA MET A 63 -0.97 -0.75 12.55
C MET A 63 -0.93 -2.13 13.20
N ASP A 64 -0.89 -2.22 14.53
CA ASP A 64 -0.89 -3.49 15.25
C ASP A 64 -2.11 -4.35 14.91
N LEU A 65 -3.31 -3.74 14.94
CA LEU A 65 -4.55 -4.42 14.56
C LEU A 65 -4.50 -4.92 13.11
N LYS A 66 -3.93 -4.12 12.19
CA LYS A 66 -3.82 -4.50 10.78
C LYS A 66 -2.73 -5.51 10.49
N TRP A 67 -1.65 -5.52 11.27
CA TRP A 67 -0.64 -6.56 11.21
C TRP A 67 -1.18 -7.90 11.65
N GLU A 68 -2.05 -7.95 12.66
CA GLU A 68 -2.73 -9.18 13.07
C GLU A 68 -3.62 -9.73 11.93
N GLU A 69 -4.43 -8.87 11.30
CA GLU A 69 -5.24 -9.24 10.14
C GLU A 69 -4.39 -9.74 8.96
N GLN A 70 -3.29 -9.04 8.65
CA GLN A 70 -2.39 -9.37 7.55
C GLN A 70 -1.67 -10.70 7.80
N LEU A 71 -1.16 -10.91 9.01
CA LEU A 71 -0.48 -12.16 9.38
C LEU A 71 -1.43 -13.35 9.26
N ARG A 72 -2.68 -13.19 9.70
CA ARG A 72 -3.70 -14.22 9.54
C ARG A 72 -3.92 -14.56 8.07
N TRP A 73 -4.00 -13.58 7.19
CA TRP A 73 -4.14 -13.81 5.75
C TRP A 73 -2.94 -14.55 5.16
N GLU A 74 -1.72 -14.10 5.44
CA GLU A 74 -0.50 -14.65 4.85
C GLU A 74 -0.15 -16.06 5.35
N THR A 75 -0.60 -16.42 6.55
CA THR A 75 -0.31 -17.72 7.17
C THR A 75 -1.43 -18.75 7.00
N THR A 76 -2.56 -18.35 6.42
CA THR A 76 -3.68 -19.26 6.15
C THR A 76 -3.56 -19.80 4.72
N PRO A 77 -3.47 -21.12 4.51
CA PRO A 77 -3.46 -21.70 3.17
C PRO A 77 -4.70 -21.28 2.37
N SER A 78 -4.47 -20.72 1.19
CA SER A 78 -5.54 -20.38 0.25
C SER A 78 -5.98 -21.63 -0.54
N PRO A 79 -7.28 -21.80 -0.86
CA PRO A 79 -7.75 -22.93 -1.67
C PRO A 79 -7.01 -23.10 -3.01
N VAL A 80 -6.55 -22.01 -3.63
CA VAL A 80 -5.77 -22.07 -4.89
C VAL A 80 -4.43 -22.79 -4.70
N GLU A 81 -3.84 -22.76 -3.50
CA GLU A 81 -2.59 -23.46 -3.21
C GLU A 81 -2.76 -24.98 -3.24
N PHE A 82 -3.95 -25.49 -2.92
CA PHE A 82 -4.24 -26.92 -3.07
C PHE A 82 -4.28 -27.32 -4.55
N ASP A 83 -4.89 -26.50 -5.41
CA ASP A 83 -4.86 -26.72 -6.86
C ASP A 83 -3.41 -26.68 -7.40
N MET A 84 -2.60 -25.73 -6.93
CA MET A 84 -1.23 -25.56 -7.38
C MET A 84 -0.26 -26.63 -6.88
N TYR A 85 -0.40 -27.10 -5.62
CA TYR A 85 0.68 -27.83 -4.93
C TYR A 85 0.29 -29.21 -4.36
N TYR A 86 -0.99 -29.57 -4.26
CA TYR A 86 -1.40 -30.80 -3.56
C TYR A 86 -0.99 -32.10 -4.27
N SER A 87 -0.92 -32.10 -5.60
CA SER A 87 -0.57 -33.26 -6.43
C SER A 87 0.70 -33.05 -7.26
N SER A 88 1.49 -32.03 -6.91
CA SER A 88 2.79 -31.74 -7.50
C SER A 88 3.89 -32.62 -6.92
#